data_AF-A0A2W4RU54-F1
#
_entry.id   AF-A0A2W4RU54-F1
#
_cell.length_a   1.000
_cell.length_b   1.000
_cell.length_c   1.000
_cell.angle_alpha   90.00
_cell.angle_beta   90.00
_cell.angle_gamma   90.00
#
_symmetry.space_group_name_H-M   'P 1'
#
loop_
_entity.id
_entity.type
_entity.pdbx_description
1 polymer ?
#
loop_
_entity_poly.entity_id
_entity_poly.type
_entity_poly.pdbx_seq_one_letter_code
_entity_poly.pdbx_strand_id
1 'polypeptide(L)'
;MHDFLTVWRSGTALEAPEAIAVARRFTLDCVREFLRRRGVAEARWRSIEQGALLRYLVSPERVRYYGETPQFEADGMVLCFKAFSGERFGRYERVMLSRPNRGPIGLVVRIPLETQDDVHFSLGPIYAGLLWLSADPGTERSGIQTALAEAWGEEPAWFSKEECGEHAILGWRVRPAEWDGSESELVGGIAHLLTSGAAVLDQLQPGQSAPGGVATARSVHERLLRSGYRFSPQQVATFYAALKAKGFVILSGLSGTGKTKLAQEFAAALGLDDNHFLLEPVKPDWRDNTGLMGYWNPVTEEYVATRFLRFLLAAAEEYGRTRIPSRSEDLKGYIRRRLGEAGVQAQLQRHRDALQAIGDRDWTDNQLRHLWQDWY
;
A
#
# COMPACT_ATOMS: atom_id res chain seq x y z
N MET A 1 25.24 13.45 8.56
CA MET A 1 23.86 13.26 8.05
C MET A 1 23.66 14.30 6.98
N HIS A 2 23.40 13.90 5.75
CA HIS A 2 23.37 14.82 4.61
C HIS A 2 22.08 15.65 4.57
N ASP A 3 22.21 16.92 4.23
CA ASP A 3 21.12 17.85 3.92
C ASP A 3 20.48 17.49 2.56
N PHE A 4 19.15 17.51 2.45
CA PHE A 4 18.46 17.02 1.25
C PHE A 4 18.79 17.88 0.04
N LEU A 5 18.62 19.21 0.13
CA LEU A 5 18.94 20.09 -0.99
C LEU A 5 20.39 19.97 -1.46
N THR A 6 21.32 19.82 -0.53
CA THR A 6 22.75 19.64 -0.85
C THR A 6 22.96 18.39 -1.70
N VAL A 7 22.43 17.23 -1.28
CA VAL A 7 22.54 15.95 -2.01
C VAL A 7 21.81 16.00 -3.34
N TRP A 8 20.60 16.55 -3.33
CA TRP A 8 19.73 16.59 -4.49
C TRP A 8 20.31 17.46 -5.61
N ARG A 9 20.87 18.64 -5.27
CA ARG A 9 21.50 19.56 -6.24
C ARG A 9 22.85 19.07 -6.74
N SER A 10 23.68 18.49 -5.88
CA SER A 10 25.00 17.99 -6.28
C SER A 10 24.90 16.74 -7.17
N GLY A 11 23.76 16.05 -7.16
CA GLY A 11 23.63 14.73 -7.78
C GLY A 11 24.48 13.67 -7.06
N THR A 12 24.84 13.90 -5.79
CA THR A 12 25.66 12.96 -5.02
C THR A 12 24.96 11.61 -4.97
N ALA A 13 25.66 10.58 -5.43
CA ALA A 13 25.21 9.20 -5.36
C ALA A 13 25.45 8.67 -3.95
N LEU A 14 24.41 8.10 -3.34
CA LEU A 14 24.46 7.52 -2.00
C LEU A 14 24.07 6.05 -2.06
N GLU A 15 24.51 5.24 -1.10
CA GLU A 15 23.97 3.89 -0.97
C GLU A 15 22.45 3.93 -0.73
N ALA A 16 21.74 2.87 -1.15
CA ALA A 16 20.28 2.83 -1.07
C ALA A 16 19.70 3.22 0.32
N PRO A 17 20.26 2.76 1.45
CA PRO A 17 19.86 3.22 2.78
C PRO A 17 19.86 4.72 3.00
N GLU A 18 20.93 5.37 2.60
CA GLU A 18 21.16 6.78 2.84
C GLU A 18 20.29 7.61 1.89
N ALA A 19 20.22 7.23 0.61
CA ALA A 19 19.35 7.87 -0.37
C ALA A 19 17.88 7.85 0.07
N ILE A 20 17.39 6.69 0.54
CA ILE A 20 16.02 6.53 1.05
C ILE A 20 15.80 7.40 2.29
N ALA A 21 16.75 7.40 3.23
CA ALA A 21 16.62 8.19 4.46
C ALA A 21 16.57 9.68 4.18
N VAL A 22 17.41 10.18 3.27
CA VAL A 22 17.44 11.59 2.86
C VAL A 22 16.13 11.97 2.16
N ALA A 23 15.69 11.18 1.18
CA ALA A 23 14.43 11.43 0.47
C ALA A 23 13.20 11.35 1.39
N ARG A 24 13.16 10.37 2.30
CA ARG A 24 12.03 10.17 3.23
C ARG A 24 11.90 11.31 4.23
N ARG A 25 13.01 11.86 4.72
CA ARG A 25 12.97 13.04 5.62
C ARG A 25 12.32 14.22 4.91
N PHE A 26 12.76 14.51 3.69
CA PHE A 26 12.18 15.58 2.89
C PHE A 26 10.68 15.37 2.60
N THR A 27 10.26 14.16 2.20
CA THR A 27 8.83 13.92 1.94
C THR A 27 8.00 13.93 3.22
N LEU A 28 8.57 13.55 4.36
CA LEU A 28 7.95 13.75 5.66
C LEU A 28 7.79 15.23 6.00
N ASP A 29 8.78 16.08 5.74
CA ASP A 29 8.65 17.52 5.97
C ASP A 29 7.55 18.15 5.10
N CYS A 30 7.42 17.71 3.84
CA CYS A 30 6.29 18.09 2.97
C CYS A 30 4.92 17.70 3.58
N VAL A 31 4.82 16.48 4.10
CA VAL A 31 3.59 15.96 4.71
C VAL A 31 3.29 16.64 6.04
N ARG A 32 4.32 16.91 6.86
CA ARG A 32 4.19 17.63 8.12
C ARG A 32 3.60 19.01 7.90
N GLU A 33 4.16 19.76 6.95
CA GLU A 33 3.69 21.10 6.61
C GLU A 33 2.26 21.06 6.05
N PHE A 34 1.93 20.06 5.22
CA PHE A 34 0.56 19.82 4.77
C PHE A 34 -0.41 19.58 5.94
N LEU A 35 -0.07 18.66 6.86
CA LEU A 35 -0.91 18.33 8.02
C LEU A 35 -1.05 19.53 8.97
N ARG A 36 0.03 20.31 9.17
CA ARG A 36 0.03 21.54 9.97
C ARG A 36 -0.93 22.58 9.38
N ARG A 37 -0.92 22.78 8.05
CA ARG A 37 -1.87 23.68 7.35
C ARG A 37 -3.33 23.27 7.51
N ARG A 38 -3.57 21.98 7.77
CA ARG A 38 -4.91 21.41 8.02
C ARG A 38 -5.27 21.32 9.50
N GLY A 39 -4.44 21.86 10.39
CA GLY A 39 -4.72 21.94 11.83
C GLY A 39 -4.50 20.64 12.61
N VAL A 40 -3.78 19.66 12.03
CA VAL A 40 -3.42 18.43 12.75
C VAL A 40 -2.39 18.74 13.82
N ALA A 41 -2.62 18.25 15.04
CA ALA A 41 -1.75 18.52 16.18
C ALA A 41 -0.35 17.90 16.02
N GLU A 42 0.67 18.64 16.43
CA GLU A 42 2.09 18.23 16.38
C GLU A 42 2.37 16.90 17.12
N ALA A 43 1.59 16.59 18.17
CA ALA A 43 1.70 15.32 18.87
C ALA A 43 1.34 14.12 17.96
N ARG A 44 0.35 14.26 17.06
CA ARG A 44 -0.01 13.22 16.09
C ARG A 44 1.10 13.06 15.05
N TRP A 45 1.72 14.16 14.63
CA TRP A 45 2.86 14.14 13.71
C TRP A 45 4.02 13.30 14.24
N ARG A 46 4.44 13.50 15.50
CA ARG A 46 5.56 12.74 16.08
C ARG A 46 5.38 11.22 16.00
N SER A 47 4.14 10.73 16.16
CA SER A 47 3.83 9.30 16.02
C SER A 47 3.96 8.81 14.56
N ILE A 48 3.53 9.63 13.60
CA ILE A 48 3.62 9.32 12.16
C ILE A 48 5.09 9.33 11.73
N GLU A 49 5.83 10.36 12.09
CA GLU A 49 7.26 10.53 11.80
C GLU A 49 8.07 9.34 12.32
N GLN A 50 7.88 8.96 13.59
CA GLN A 50 8.53 7.81 14.19
C GLN A 50 8.22 6.52 13.41
N GLY A 51 6.94 6.24 13.14
CA GLY A 51 6.56 5.03 12.43
C GLY A 51 7.00 4.99 10.95
N ALA A 52 7.07 6.14 10.29
CA ALA A 52 7.48 6.28 8.90
C ALA A 52 9.01 6.30 8.70
N LEU A 53 9.80 6.75 9.68
CA LEU A 53 11.28 6.73 9.67
C LEU A 53 11.86 5.45 10.29
N LEU A 54 11.41 5.07 11.50
CA LEU A 54 12.03 3.99 12.30
C LEU A 54 11.83 2.60 11.71
N ARG A 55 10.88 2.43 10.79
CA ARG A 55 10.80 1.18 10.03
C ARG A 55 11.99 1.06 9.08
N TYR A 56 12.43 2.12 8.41
CA TYR A 56 13.48 2.02 7.39
C TYR A 56 14.90 1.95 7.97
N LEU A 57 15.14 2.53 9.14
CA LEU A 57 16.45 2.60 9.77
C LEU A 57 16.47 1.75 11.05
N VAL A 58 17.06 0.55 10.97
CA VAL A 58 17.38 -0.26 12.16
C VAL A 58 18.60 0.33 12.88
N SER A 59 19.52 0.91 12.11
CA SER A 59 20.63 1.77 12.53
C SER A 59 21.01 2.68 11.35
N PRO A 60 21.92 3.66 11.52
CA PRO A 60 22.41 4.48 10.39
C PRO A 60 22.97 3.67 9.22
N GLU A 61 23.43 2.44 9.48
CA GLU A 61 24.07 1.55 8.50
C GLU A 61 23.19 0.35 8.10
N ARG A 62 21.98 0.23 8.63
CA ARG A 62 21.16 -0.98 8.44
C ARG A 62 19.71 -0.67 8.12
N VAL A 63 19.31 -1.04 6.89
CA VAL A 63 17.92 -0.94 6.42
C VAL A 63 17.20 -2.26 6.58
N ARG A 64 15.93 -2.18 6.98
CA ARG A 64 15.01 -3.31 6.93
C ARG A 64 14.22 -3.24 5.62
N TYR A 65 14.41 -4.23 4.76
CA TYR A 65 13.60 -4.39 3.55
C TYR A 65 12.22 -4.97 3.95
N TYR A 66 11.12 -4.34 3.52
CA TYR A 66 9.76 -4.73 3.91
C TYR A 66 8.92 -5.28 2.77
N GLY A 67 7.97 -6.15 3.15
CA GLY A 67 6.84 -6.58 2.33
C GLY A 67 5.51 -5.88 2.65
N GLU A 68 5.47 -4.92 3.59
CA GLU A 68 4.26 -4.18 4.01
C GLU A 68 4.51 -2.67 4.01
N THR A 69 3.57 -1.90 3.44
CA THR A 69 3.64 -0.43 3.32
C THR A 69 3.10 0.22 4.60
N PRO A 70 3.89 1.00 5.36
CA PRO A 70 3.39 1.72 6.54
C PRO A 70 2.22 2.65 6.19
N GLN A 71 1.14 2.55 6.98
CA GLN A 71 -0.05 3.37 6.84
C GLN A 71 -0.39 4.07 8.15
N PHE A 72 -0.79 5.34 8.08
CA PHE A 72 -1.24 6.11 9.23
C PHE A 72 -2.48 6.92 8.87
N GLU A 73 -3.40 7.11 9.81
CA GLU A 73 -4.55 7.98 9.59
C GLU A 73 -4.32 9.37 10.20
N ALA A 74 -4.58 10.43 9.42
CA ALA A 74 -4.66 11.79 9.92
C ALA A 74 -5.62 12.61 9.05
N ASP A 75 -6.45 13.45 9.68
CA ASP A 75 -7.44 14.29 8.99
C ASP A 75 -8.39 13.53 8.04
N GLY A 76 -8.75 12.30 8.41
CA GLY A 76 -9.58 11.42 7.57
C GLY A 76 -8.92 11.03 6.25
N MET A 77 -7.58 11.10 6.18
CA MET A 77 -6.76 10.56 5.10
C MET A 77 -5.88 9.43 5.62
N VAL A 78 -5.58 8.47 4.74
CA VAL A 78 -4.60 7.41 4.94
C VAL A 78 -3.30 7.83 4.27
N LEU A 79 -2.23 7.88 5.05
CA LEU A 79 -0.88 8.21 4.63
C LEU A 79 -0.10 6.92 4.41
N CYS A 80 0.20 6.61 3.15
CA CYS A 80 0.92 5.41 2.74
C CYS A 80 2.36 5.76 2.34
N PHE A 81 3.33 5.24 3.08
CA PHE A 81 4.75 5.50 2.85
C PHE A 81 5.41 4.33 2.13
N LYS A 82 5.91 4.51 0.91
CA LYS A 82 6.49 3.44 0.10
C LYS A 82 7.87 3.84 -0.40
N ALA A 83 8.87 3.02 -0.09
CA ALA A 83 10.21 3.15 -0.65
C ALA A 83 10.69 1.74 -1.04
N PHE A 84 11.42 1.66 -2.17
CA PHE A 84 12.25 0.55 -2.65
C PHE A 84 11.78 -0.91 -2.42
N SER A 85 11.77 -1.74 -3.48
CA SER A 85 11.65 -3.20 -3.31
C SER A 85 12.32 -4.00 -4.44
N GLY A 86 13.63 -4.23 -4.34
CA GLY A 86 14.36 -5.23 -5.16
C GLY A 86 14.17 -5.14 -6.70
N GLU A 87 14.55 -6.19 -7.42
CA GLU A 87 14.45 -6.26 -8.90
C GLU A 87 13.02 -6.15 -9.46
N ARG A 88 11.98 -6.14 -8.60
CA ARG A 88 10.56 -6.19 -9.01
C ARG A 88 9.72 -4.97 -8.61
N PHE A 89 10.23 -4.03 -7.82
CA PHE A 89 9.47 -2.86 -7.41
C PHE A 89 10.30 -1.58 -7.54
N GLY A 90 9.59 -0.47 -7.73
CA GLY A 90 10.17 0.75 -8.27
C GLY A 90 11.28 1.39 -7.43
N ARG A 91 12.21 2.00 -8.17
CA ARG A 91 13.35 2.77 -7.64
C ARG A 91 12.87 4.18 -7.29
N TYR A 92 12.10 4.31 -6.21
CA TYR A 92 11.59 5.60 -5.76
C TYR A 92 11.36 5.62 -4.24
N GLU A 93 11.29 6.83 -3.70
CA GLU A 93 10.66 7.18 -2.43
C GLU A 93 9.32 7.85 -2.74
N ARG A 94 8.25 7.48 -2.03
CA ARG A 94 6.90 8.02 -2.25
C ARG A 94 6.12 8.09 -0.94
N VAL A 95 5.43 9.20 -0.76
CA VAL A 95 4.29 9.32 0.15
C VAL A 95 3.01 9.52 -0.64
N MET A 96 1.99 8.74 -0.34
CA MET A 96 0.66 8.87 -0.91
C MET A 96 -0.35 9.20 0.19
N LEU A 97 -1.23 10.17 -0.09
CA LEU A 97 -2.32 10.57 0.79
C LEU A 97 -3.64 10.22 0.09
N SER A 98 -4.39 9.27 0.63
CA SER A 98 -5.67 8.85 0.05
C SER A 98 -6.81 9.06 1.04
N ARG A 99 -8.03 9.23 0.53
CA ARG A 99 -9.25 9.25 1.35
C ARG A 99 -9.82 7.83 1.39
N PRO A 100 -10.17 7.29 2.57
CA PRO A 100 -10.93 6.05 2.66
C PRO A 100 -12.19 6.16 1.78
N ASN A 101 -12.49 5.11 1.01
CA ASN A 101 -13.66 5.03 0.11
C ASN A 101 -13.66 5.96 -1.12
N ARG A 102 -12.57 6.67 -1.43
CA ARG A 102 -12.46 7.51 -2.65
C ARG A 102 -11.62 6.85 -3.75
N GLY A 103 -12.12 5.76 -4.34
CA GLY A 103 -11.56 5.16 -5.55
C GLY A 103 -10.02 4.96 -5.53
N PRO A 104 -9.39 4.80 -6.69
CA PRO A 104 -7.94 4.61 -6.80
C PRO A 104 -7.15 5.94 -6.85
N ILE A 105 -7.66 7.04 -6.26
CA ILE A 105 -7.08 8.37 -6.42
C ILE A 105 -6.46 8.84 -5.09
N GLY A 106 -5.24 9.37 -5.15
CA GLY A 106 -4.62 10.01 -3.99
C GLY A 106 -3.63 11.10 -4.40
N LEU A 107 -3.33 11.99 -3.46
CA LEU A 107 -2.22 12.93 -3.61
C LEU A 107 -0.91 12.19 -3.40
N VAL A 108 0.15 12.66 -4.05
CA VAL A 108 1.45 12.01 -4.01
C VAL A 108 2.56 13.04 -3.95
N VAL A 109 3.62 12.71 -3.19
CA VAL A 109 4.98 13.26 -3.37
C VAL A 109 5.89 12.08 -3.66
N ARG A 110 6.65 12.14 -4.76
CA ARG A 110 7.54 11.06 -5.20
C ARG A 110 8.88 11.61 -5.64
N ILE A 111 9.93 10.89 -5.28
CA ILE A 111 11.31 11.13 -5.71
C ILE A 111 11.86 9.82 -6.27
N PRO A 112 12.05 9.69 -7.60
CA PRO A 112 12.76 8.56 -8.18
C PRO A 112 14.21 8.50 -7.66
N LEU A 113 14.72 7.29 -7.50
CA LEU A 113 16.11 7.01 -7.17
C LEU A 113 16.80 6.54 -8.45
N GLU A 114 17.63 7.40 -9.02
CA GLU A 114 18.32 7.16 -10.28
C GLU A 114 19.61 6.37 -10.02
N THR A 115 19.77 5.24 -10.71
CA THR A 115 20.89 4.31 -10.50
C THR A 115 22.13 4.83 -11.23
N GLN A 116 23.21 5.05 -10.48
CA GLN A 116 24.53 5.33 -11.04
C GLN A 116 25.31 4.03 -11.27
N ASP A 117 25.21 3.10 -10.30
CA ASP A 117 25.70 1.73 -10.37
C ASP A 117 24.80 0.80 -9.52
N ASP A 118 25.16 -0.47 -9.35
CA ASP A 118 24.32 -1.48 -8.67
C ASP A 118 23.99 -1.16 -7.20
N VAL A 119 24.73 -0.25 -6.55
CA VAL A 119 24.58 0.03 -5.11
C VAL A 119 24.37 1.52 -4.79
N HIS A 120 24.74 2.44 -5.69
CA HIS A 120 24.61 3.88 -5.51
C HIS A 120 23.49 4.52 -6.33
N PHE A 121 22.76 5.42 -5.68
CA PHE A 121 21.57 6.09 -6.20
C PHE A 121 21.67 7.60 -6.00
N SER A 122 21.37 8.37 -7.05
CA SER A 122 21.11 9.81 -6.96
C SER A 122 19.62 10.09 -6.83
N LEU A 123 19.27 11.22 -6.22
CA LEU A 123 17.89 11.66 -6.06
C LEU A 123 17.41 12.37 -7.35
N GLY A 124 16.39 11.81 -8.00
CA GLY A 124 15.81 12.33 -9.24
C GLY A 124 14.88 13.53 -9.01
N PRO A 125 14.12 13.95 -10.05
CA PRO A 125 13.16 15.04 -9.94
C PRO A 125 12.06 14.76 -8.90
N ILE A 126 11.60 15.81 -8.22
CA ILE A 126 10.47 15.70 -7.30
C ILE A 126 9.18 15.81 -8.10
N TYR A 127 8.29 14.84 -7.94
CA TYR A 127 6.95 14.86 -8.50
C TYR A 127 5.93 15.04 -7.38
N ALA A 128 5.04 16.02 -7.52
CA ALA A 128 3.95 16.28 -6.58
C ALA A 128 2.63 16.49 -7.30
N GLY A 129 1.56 15.83 -6.87
CA GLY A 129 0.25 16.00 -7.51
C GLY A 129 -0.72 14.86 -7.22
N LEU A 130 -1.50 14.50 -8.23
CA LEU A 130 -2.52 13.45 -8.16
C LEU A 130 -2.06 12.18 -8.88
N LEU A 131 -2.31 11.05 -8.22
CA LEU A 131 -1.95 9.73 -8.69
C LEU A 131 -3.19 8.85 -8.80
N TRP A 132 -3.29 8.13 -9.93
CA TRP A 132 -4.27 7.06 -10.12
C TRP A 132 -3.59 5.69 -9.97
N LEU A 133 -4.13 4.85 -9.09
CA LEU A 133 -3.73 3.44 -8.96
C LEU A 133 -4.26 2.60 -10.14
N SER A 134 -5.17 3.14 -10.95
CA SER A 134 -5.68 2.55 -12.21
C SER A 134 -5.01 3.14 -13.45
N ALA A 135 -5.30 2.59 -14.64
CA ALA A 135 -4.90 3.18 -15.93
C ALA A 135 -5.48 4.60 -16.13
N ASP A 136 -4.96 5.32 -17.14
CA ASP A 136 -5.32 6.71 -17.48
C ASP A 136 -6.85 6.93 -17.44
N PRO A 137 -7.35 7.84 -16.58
CA PRO A 137 -8.78 8.08 -16.39
C PRO A 137 -9.46 8.80 -17.57
N GLY A 138 -8.71 9.24 -18.60
CA GLY A 138 -9.27 9.79 -19.84
C GLY A 138 -10.11 11.06 -19.58
N THR A 139 -11.42 11.02 -19.86
CA THR A 139 -12.31 12.18 -19.72
C THR A 139 -12.48 12.66 -18.26
N GLU A 140 -12.39 11.75 -17.28
CA GLU A 140 -12.38 12.13 -15.86
C GLU A 140 -11.13 12.96 -15.51
N ARG A 141 -10.01 12.74 -16.23
CA ARG A 141 -8.78 13.54 -16.07
C ARG A 141 -9.03 15.00 -16.38
N SER A 142 -9.70 15.30 -17.50
CA SER A 142 -9.86 16.68 -17.97
C SER A 142 -10.61 17.56 -16.98
N GLY A 143 -11.70 17.06 -16.37
CA GLY A 143 -12.45 17.83 -15.37
C GLY A 143 -11.64 18.12 -14.10
N ILE A 144 -10.89 17.11 -13.63
CA ILE A 144 -10.02 17.26 -12.46
C ILE A 144 -8.83 18.17 -12.77
N GLN A 145 -8.24 18.06 -13.97
CA GLN A 145 -7.14 18.90 -14.42
C GLN A 145 -7.52 20.39 -14.42
N THR A 146 -8.72 20.75 -14.88
CA THR A 146 -9.21 22.13 -14.82
C THR A 146 -9.34 22.63 -13.38
N ALA A 147 -9.97 21.83 -12.50
CA ALA A 147 -10.13 22.21 -11.09
C ALA A 147 -8.78 22.36 -10.37
N LEU A 148 -7.81 21.52 -10.69
CA LEU A 148 -6.45 21.65 -10.17
C LEU A 148 -5.73 22.87 -10.73
N ALA A 149 -5.87 23.17 -12.03
CA ALA A 149 -5.25 24.34 -12.63
C ALA A 149 -5.73 25.63 -11.96
N GLU A 150 -7.04 25.72 -11.66
CA GLU A 150 -7.61 26.83 -10.90
C GLU A 150 -7.07 26.89 -9.46
N ALA A 151 -6.99 25.73 -8.77
CA ALA A 151 -6.55 25.66 -7.38
C ALA A 151 -5.03 25.85 -7.19
N TRP A 152 -4.23 25.50 -8.20
CA TRP A 152 -2.77 25.62 -8.21
C TRP A 152 -2.30 26.91 -8.89
N GLY A 153 -3.17 27.61 -9.61
CA GLY A 153 -2.83 28.83 -10.35
C GLY A 153 -2.00 28.59 -11.61
N GLU A 154 -1.75 27.33 -11.96
CA GLU A 154 -0.99 26.91 -13.15
C GLU A 154 -1.45 25.50 -13.56
N GLU A 155 -1.36 25.23 -14.86
CA GLU A 155 -1.85 23.98 -15.45
C GLU A 155 -0.92 22.79 -15.10
N PRO A 156 -1.45 21.73 -14.47
CA PRO A 156 -0.62 20.58 -14.15
C PRO A 156 -0.29 19.73 -15.37
N ALA A 157 0.93 19.24 -15.42
CA ALA A 157 1.41 18.35 -16.46
C ALA A 157 1.08 16.89 -16.16
N TRP A 158 0.90 16.11 -17.22
CA TRP A 158 0.77 14.66 -17.14
C TRP A 158 2.13 13.98 -17.28
N PHE A 159 2.54 13.23 -16.26
CA PHE A 159 3.78 12.45 -16.24
C PHE A 159 3.46 10.96 -16.32
N SER A 160 3.99 10.31 -17.35
CA SER A 160 3.85 8.88 -17.59
C SER A 160 4.55 8.02 -16.54
N LYS A 161 4.25 6.71 -16.54
CA LYS A 161 4.91 5.76 -15.66
C LYS A 161 6.41 5.71 -15.88
N GLU A 162 6.82 5.84 -17.13
CA GLU A 162 8.20 5.81 -17.57
C GLU A 162 8.98 7.02 -17.01
N GLU A 163 8.34 8.18 -16.92
CA GLU A 163 8.97 9.41 -16.39
C GLU A 163 9.05 9.43 -14.87
N CYS A 164 7.99 8.99 -14.19
CA CYS A 164 7.90 9.10 -12.73
C CYS A 164 8.17 7.77 -11.99
N GLY A 165 8.58 6.72 -12.72
CA GLY A 165 9.00 5.42 -12.21
C GLY A 165 7.89 4.44 -11.77
N GLU A 166 6.62 4.87 -11.70
CA GLU A 166 5.50 4.03 -11.25
C GLU A 166 4.14 4.51 -11.80
N HIS A 167 3.06 4.59 -11.02
CA HIS A 167 1.78 5.11 -11.52
C HIS A 167 1.94 6.55 -12.01
N ALA A 168 1.26 6.87 -13.12
CA ALA A 168 1.26 8.19 -13.72
C ALA A 168 0.76 9.26 -12.73
N ILE A 169 1.28 10.47 -12.90
CA ILE A 169 1.01 11.62 -12.02
C ILE A 169 0.49 12.78 -12.87
N LEU A 170 -0.64 13.35 -12.47
CA LEU A 170 -1.08 14.67 -12.92
C LEU A 170 -0.64 15.70 -11.88
N GLY A 171 0.34 16.54 -12.21
CA GLY A 171 0.88 17.47 -11.24
C GLY A 171 2.10 18.22 -11.72
N TRP A 172 3.04 18.37 -10.80
CA TRP A 172 4.23 19.19 -10.93
C TRP A 172 5.48 18.34 -10.86
N ARG A 173 6.50 18.79 -11.58
CA ARG A 173 7.86 18.26 -11.49
C ARG A 173 8.82 19.41 -11.21
N VAL A 174 9.69 19.24 -10.22
CA VAL A 174 10.82 20.14 -9.99
C VAL A 174 12.10 19.35 -10.17
N ARG A 175 13.01 19.83 -11.03
CA ARG A 175 14.35 19.23 -11.15
C ARG A 175 15.35 19.93 -10.23
N PRO A 176 16.45 19.25 -9.85
CA PRO A 176 17.50 19.88 -9.05
C PRO A 176 18.04 21.19 -9.63
N ALA A 177 18.24 21.23 -10.95
CA ALA A 177 18.76 22.40 -11.66
C ALA A 177 17.77 23.56 -11.81
N GLU A 178 16.48 23.32 -11.57
CA GLU A 178 15.39 24.30 -11.74
C GLU A 178 15.05 25.01 -10.42
N TRP A 179 15.64 24.60 -9.29
CA TRP A 179 15.34 25.15 -7.97
C TRP A 179 16.56 25.84 -7.35
N ASP A 180 16.48 27.15 -7.15
CA ASP A 180 17.50 27.99 -6.50
C ASP A 180 17.11 28.45 -5.07
N GLY A 181 15.85 28.27 -4.68
CA GLY A 181 15.34 28.60 -3.34
C GLY A 181 15.82 27.69 -2.19
N SER A 182 15.30 27.94 -1.00
CA SER A 182 15.56 27.14 0.22
C SER A 182 14.71 25.87 0.28
N GLU A 183 15.09 24.93 1.17
CA GLU A 183 14.34 23.68 1.36
C GLU A 183 12.95 23.96 1.95
N SER A 184 12.88 24.90 2.89
CA SER A 184 11.63 25.35 3.51
C SER A 184 10.64 25.94 2.50
N GLU A 185 11.13 26.69 1.50
CA GLU A 185 10.29 27.22 0.42
C GLU A 185 9.78 26.09 -0.48
N LEU A 186 10.61 25.10 -0.79
CA LEU A 186 10.23 23.94 -1.61
C LEU A 186 9.18 23.08 -0.89
N VAL A 187 9.42 22.77 0.38
CA VAL A 187 8.48 22.08 1.27
C VAL A 187 7.16 22.86 1.36
N GLY A 188 7.24 24.19 1.55
CA GLY A 188 6.07 25.05 1.61
C GLY A 188 5.24 25.08 0.33
N GLY A 189 5.90 25.06 -0.83
CA GLY A 189 5.27 24.98 -2.15
C GLY A 189 4.59 23.63 -2.38
N ILE A 190 5.29 22.52 -2.12
CA ILE A 190 4.70 21.17 -2.25
C ILE A 190 3.52 21.01 -1.28
N ALA A 191 3.66 21.44 -0.03
CA ALA A 191 2.57 21.38 0.94
C ALA A 191 1.37 22.24 0.53
N HIS A 192 1.59 23.38 -0.13
CA HIS A 192 0.51 24.17 -0.72
C HIS A 192 -0.22 23.36 -1.79
N LEU A 193 0.50 22.76 -2.75
CA LEU A 193 -0.08 21.91 -3.81
C LEU A 193 -0.90 20.74 -3.23
N LEU A 194 -0.38 20.07 -2.20
CA LEU A 194 -1.10 19.01 -1.50
C LEU A 194 -2.37 19.53 -0.82
N THR A 195 -2.30 20.71 -0.19
CA THR A 195 -3.43 21.30 0.55
C THR A 195 -4.57 21.70 -0.39
N SER A 196 -4.26 22.39 -1.49
CA SER A 196 -5.24 22.79 -2.49
C SER A 196 -5.75 21.59 -3.31
N GLY A 197 -4.87 20.65 -3.66
CA GLY A 197 -5.25 19.39 -4.29
C GLY A 197 -6.18 18.55 -3.41
N ALA A 198 -5.96 18.55 -2.09
CA ALA A 198 -6.87 17.92 -1.13
C ALA A 198 -8.24 18.59 -1.11
N ALA A 199 -8.30 19.93 -1.20
CA ALA A 199 -9.57 20.66 -1.27
C ALA A 199 -10.33 20.34 -2.57
N VAL A 200 -9.64 20.27 -3.71
CA VAL A 200 -10.23 19.82 -4.99
C VAL A 200 -10.77 18.40 -4.85
N LEU A 201 -9.96 17.48 -4.30
CA LEU A 201 -10.44 16.13 -4.00
C LEU A 201 -11.68 16.18 -3.10
N ASP A 202 -11.68 16.96 -2.02
CA ASP A 202 -12.80 17.04 -1.07
C ASP A 202 -14.10 17.52 -1.75
N GLN A 203 -13.99 18.43 -2.72
CA GLN A 203 -15.12 18.97 -3.51
C GLN A 203 -15.66 18.00 -4.57
N LEU A 204 -14.84 17.08 -5.07
CA LEU A 204 -15.36 15.98 -5.88
C LEU A 204 -16.35 15.21 -5.01
N GLN A 205 -17.61 15.08 -5.44
CA GLN A 205 -18.61 14.37 -4.65
C GLN A 205 -18.15 12.91 -4.40
N PRO A 206 -18.31 12.35 -3.19
CA PRO A 206 -18.25 10.91 -3.00
C PRO A 206 -19.35 10.28 -3.86
N GLY A 207 -19.01 9.86 -5.08
CA GLY A 207 -19.98 9.45 -6.10
C GLY A 207 -19.60 9.80 -7.55
N GLN A 208 -18.57 10.61 -7.79
CA GLN A 208 -18.04 10.86 -9.16
C GLN A 208 -16.65 10.26 -9.44
N SER A 209 -16.05 9.58 -8.46
CA SER A 209 -15.18 8.45 -8.76
C SER A 209 -16.11 7.25 -9.00
N ALA A 210 -15.84 6.45 -10.04
CA ALA A 210 -16.55 5.19 -10.31
C ALA A 210 -16.94 4.51 -8.98
N PRO A 211 -18.22 4.18 -8.82
CA PRO A 211 -18.81 4.10 -7.50
C PRO A 211 -18.10 2.99 -6.71
N GLY A 212 -17.97 3.20 -5.39
CA GLY A 212 -18.12 2.11 -4.41
C GLY A 212 -19.54 1.50 -4.46
N GLY A 213 -20.15 1.50 -5.63
CA GLY A 213 -21.38 0.82 -5.98
C GLY A 213 -20.99 -0.59 -6.34
N VAL A 214 -21.93 -1.50 -6.14
CA VAL A 214 -21.80 -2.92 -6.49
C VAL A 214 -21.12 -3.02 -7.87
N ALA A 215 -19.83 -3.41 -7.90
CA ALA A 215 -19.15 -3.63 -9.16
C ALA A 215 -20.03 -4.57 -9.97
N THR A 216 -20.38 -4.22 -11.21
CA THR A 216 -21.18 -5.10 -12.05
C THR A 216 -20.25 -5.81 -13.02
N ALA A 217 -20.67 -6.96 -13.54
CA ALA A 217 -19.92 -7.62 -14.61
C ALA A 217 -19.64 -6.67 -15.79
N ARG A 218 -20.57 -5.74 -16.09
CA ARG A 218 -20.42 -4.74 -17.15
C ARG A 218 -19.31 -3.74 -16.85
N SER A 219 -19.30 -3.15 -15.65
CA SER A 219 -18.28 -2.14 -15.28
C SER A 219 -16.88 -2.75 -15.21
N VAL A 220 -16.76 -4.01 -14.77
CA VAL A 220 -15.49 -4.76 -14.80
C VAL A 220 -15.02 -5.00 -16.24
N HIS A 221 -15.94 -5.39 -17.14
CA HIS A 221 -15.61 -5.66 -18.54
C HIS A 221 -15.15 -4.39 -19.28
N GLU A 222 -15.84 -3.27 -19.10
CA GLU A 222 -15.45 -1.98 -19.68
C GLU A 222 -14.05 -1.54 -19.20
N ARG A 223 -13.74 -1.75 -17.92
CA ARG A 223 -12.40 -1.47 -17.39
C ARG A 223 -11.33 -2.36 -18.01
N LEU A 224 -11.58 -3.67 -18.10
CA LEU A 224 -10.65 -4.61 -18.74
C LEU A 224 -10.36 -4.22 -20.20
N LEU A 225 -11.39 -3.78 -20.94
CA LEU A 225 -11.23 -3.28 -22.30
C LEU A 225 -10.35 -2.03 -22.37
N ARG A 226 -10.58 -1.06 -21.48
CA ARG A 226 -9.78 0.18 -21.38
C ARG A 226 -8.33 -0.09 -20.99
N SER A 227 -8.09 -1.06 -20.12
CA SER A 227 -6.74 -1.51 -19.74
C SER A 227 -6.05 -2.37 -20.82
N GLY A 228 -6.63 -2.50 -22.02
CA GLY A 228 -6.03 -3.21 -23.15
C GLY A 228 -6.28 -4.73 -23.17
N TYR A 229 -7.04 -5.28 -22.22
CA TYR A 229 -7.40 -6.69 -22.22
C TYR A 229 -8.58 -6.96 -23.15
N ARG A 230 -8.70 -8.22 -23.60
CA ARG A 230 -9.72 -8.68 -24.54
C ARG A 230 -10.42 -9.92 -23.98
N PHE A 231 -11.19 -9.71 -22.91
CA PHE A 231 -12.11 -10.72 -22.38
C PHE A 231 -13.50 -10.49 -22.97
N SER A 232 -14.24 -11.55 -23.27
CA SER A 232 -15.64 -11.39 -23.71
C SER A 232 -16.53 -10.95 -22.54
N PRO A 233 -17.65 -10.24 -22.81
CA PRO A 233 -18.62 -9.89 -21.77
C PRO A 233 -19.09 -11.12 -20.97
N GLN A 234 -19.25 -12.26 -21.66
CA GLN A 234 -19.69 -13.53 -21.05
C GLN A 234 -18.64 -14.11 -20.10
N GLN A 235 -17.35 -14.02 -20.43
CA GLN A 235 -16.27 -14.48 -19.55
C GLN A 235 -16.23 -13.67 -18.25
N VAL A 236 -16.31 -12.35 -18.35
CA VAL A 236 -16.30 -11.45 -17.18
C VAL A 236 -17.54 -11.66 -16.33
N ALA A 237 -18.72 -11.79 -16.96
CA ALA A 237 -19.97 -12.07 -16.25
C ALA A 237 -19.95 -13.41 -15.52
N THR A 238 -19.39 -14.45 -16.15
CA THR A 238 -19.28 -15.78 -15.54
C THR A 238 -18.34 -15.76 -14.34
N PHE A 239 -17.18 -15.13 -14.47
CA PHE A 239 -16.22 -14.95 -13.39
C PHE A 239 -16.83 -14.19 -12.21
N TYR A 240 -17.47 -13.05 -12.48
CA TYR A 240 -18.15 -12.22 -11.49
C TYR A 240 -19.25 -13.01 -10.75
N ALA A 241 -20.12 -13.71 -11.49
CA ALA A 241 -21.21 -14.49 -10.92
C ALA A 241 -20.69 -15.65 -10.05
N ALA A 242 -19.65 -16.34 -10.49
CA ALA A 242 -19.06 -17.45 -9.74
C ALA A 242 -18.45 -16.99 -8.40
N LEU A 243 -17.77 -15.84 -8.39
CA LEU A 243 -17.26 -15.23 -7.16
C LEU A 243 -18.39 -14.81 -6.22
N LYS A 244 -19.45 -14.18 -6.73
CA LYS A 244 -20.62 -13.80 -5.92
C LYS A 244 -21.38 -15.00 -5.35
N ALA A 245 -21.43 -16.12 -6.07
CA ALA A 245 -22.18 -17.30 -5.66
C ALA A 245 -21.47 -18.14 -4.60
N LYS A 246 -20.15 -18.37 -4.74
CA LYS A 246 -19.41 -19.32 -3.89
C LYS A 246 -18.14 -18.75 -3.24
N GLY A 247 -17.63 -17.61 -3.73
CA GLY A 247 -16.36 -17.04 -3.26
C GLY A 247 -15.10 -17.85 -3.65
N PHE A 248 -15.26 -18.88 -4.49
CA PHE A 248 -14.17 -19.74 -4.95
C PHE A 248 -14.34 -20.06 -6.43
N VAL A 249 -13.33 -19.74 -7.24
CA VAL A 249 -13.34 -19.90 -8.70
C VAL A 249 -12.04 -20.52 -9.17
N ILE A 250 -12.15 -21.55 -10.01
CA ILE A 250 -11.01 -22.15 -10.73
C ILE A 250 -11.05 -21.64 -12.16
N LEU A 251 -9.98 -20.96 -12.60
CA LEU A 251 -9.81 -20.50 -13.98
C LEU A 251 -9.04 -21.56 -14.76
N SER A 252 -9.71 -22.28 -15.66
CA SER A 252 -9.07 -23.24 -16.57
C SER A 252 -8.71 -22.59 -17.92
N GLY A 253 -7.73 -23.16 -18.62
CA GLY A 253 -7.33 -22.73 -19.97
C GLY A 253 -5.82 -22.73 -20.18
N LEU A 254 -5.42 -22.63 -21.45
CA LEU A 254 -4.02 -22.61 -21.89
C LEU A 254 -3.18 -21.56 -21.13
N SER A 255 -1.89 -21.82 -20.94
CA SER A 255 -0.98 -20.82 -20.37
C SER A 255 -0.97 -19.55 -21.24
N GLY A 256 -0.78 -18.38 -20.63
CA GLY A 256 -0.77 -17.10 -21.35
C GLY A 256 -2.14 -16.50 -21.71
N THR A 257 -3.27 -17.17 -21.43
CA THR A 257 -4.62 -16.65 -21.74
C THR A 257 -5.12 -15.54 -20.80
N GLY A 258 -4.25 -14.95 -19.97
CA GLY A 258 -4.62 -13.82 -19.11
C GLY A 258 -5.38 -14.17 -17.83
N LYS A 259 -5.46 -15.43 -17.41
CA LYS A 259 -6.18 -15.86 -16.18
C LYS A 259 -5.78 -15.05 -14.94
N THR A 260 -4.48 -14.93 -14.67
CA THR A 260 -3.96 -14.15 -13.55
C THR A 260 -4.30 -12.67 -13.69
N LYS A 261 -4.23 -12.13 -14.92
CA LYS A 261 -4.57 -10.74 -15.21
C LYS A 261 -6.05 -10.45 -14.99
N LEU A 262 -6.96 -11.36 -15.34
CA LEU A 262 -8.38 -11.24 -15.03
C LEU A 262 -8.62 -11.04 -13.53
N ALA A 263 -7.97 -11.85 -12.68
CA ALA A 263 -8.11 -11.72 -11.22
C ALA A 263 -7.49 -10.42 -10.67
N GLN A 264 -6.30 -10.03 -11.16
CA GLN A 264 -5.62 -8.80 -10.75
C GLN A 264 -6.42 -7.54 -11.12
N GLU A 265 -6.87 -7.44 -12.37
CA GLU A 265 -7.66 -6.31 -12.85
C GLU A 265 -9.04 -6.26 -12.20
N PHE A 266 -9.61 -7.42 -11.85
CA PHE A 266 -10.84 -7.48 -11.06
C PHE A 266 -10.66 -6.94 -9.65
N ALA A 267 -9.58 -7.32 -8.96
CA ALA A 267 -9.25 -6.77 -7.64
C ALA A 267 -9.03 -5.25 -7.73
N ALA A 268 -8.31 -4.80 -8.75
CA ALA A 268 -8.13 -3.37 -9.02
C ALA A 268 -9.46 -2.68 -9.34
N ALA A 269 -10.37 -3.35 -10.06
CA ALA A 269 -11.75 -2.88 -10.34
C ALA A 269 -12.56 -2.64 -9.09
N LEU A 270 -12.34 -3.45 -8.05
CA LEU A 270 -12.94 -3.32 -6.73
C LEU A 270 -12.20 -2.33 -5.82
N GLY A 271 -11.07 -1.78 -6.25
CA GLY A 271 -10.25 -0.90 -5.43
C GLY A 271 -9.58 -1.61 -4.25
N LEU A 272 -9.37 -2.94 -4.35
CA LEU A 272 -8.68 -3.70 -3.30
C LEU A 272 -7.20 -3.31 -3.27
N ASP A 273 -6.70 -3.04 -2.07
CA ASP A 273 -5.29 -2.79 -1.80
C ASP A 273 -4.53 -4.10 -1.48
N ASP A 274 -3.25 -3.98 -1.12
CA ASP A 274 -2.39 -5.12 -0.78
C ASP A 274 -2.81 -5.86 0.51
N ASN A 275 -3.66 -5.26 1.35
CA ASN A 275 -4.21 -5.89 2.55
C ASN A 275 -5.46 -6.73 2.22
N HIS A 276 -6.19 -6.37 1.16
CA HIS A 276 -7.43 -7.04 0.75
C HIS A 276 -7.28 -7.90 -0.52
N PHE A 277 -6.11 -7.90 -1.17
CA PHE A 277 -5.79 -8.77 -2.31
C PHE A 277 -4.37 -9.35 -2.23
N LEU A 278 -4.28 -10.68 -2.21
CA LEU A 278 -3.03 -11.42 -2.26
C LEU A 278 -2.94 -12.25 -3.54
N LEU A 279 -1.92 -11.97 -4.37
CA LEU A 279 -1.47 -12.90 -5.40
C LEU A 279 -0.37 -13.80 -4.83
N GLU A 280 -0.72 -15.05 -4.53
CA GLU A 280 0.21 -16.06 -4.01
C GLU A 280 0.62 -17.05 -5.13
N PRO A 281 1.87 -17.01 -5.62
CA PRO A 281 2.36 -17.98 -6.59
C PRO A 281 2.61 -19.32 -5.92
N VAL A 282 2.01 -20.38 -6.44
CA VAL A 282 2.21 -21.75 -5.94
C VAL A 282 3.19 -22.50 -6.83
N LYS A 283 4.06 -23.34 -6.24
CA LYS A 283 4.92 -24.20 -7.05
C LYS A 283 4.12 -25.41 -7.55
N PRO A 284 4.36 -25.86 -8.80
CA PRO A 284 3.66 -27.02 -9.36
C PRO A 284 4.03 -28.34 -8.66
N ASP A 285 5.13 -28.40 -7.92
CA ASP A 285 5.70 -29.59 -7.29
C ASP A 285 5.50 -29.67 -5.77
N TRP A 286 4.53 -28.93 -5.21
CA TRP A 286 4.24 -28.99 -3.78
C TRP A 286 3.81 -30.39 -3.32
N ARG A 287 4.52 -30.89 -2.30
CA ARG A 287 4.25 -32.18 -1.66
C ARG A 287 3.46 -32.06 -0.36
N ASP A 288 3.42 -30.86 0.21
CA ASP A 288 2.66 -30.55 1.43
C ASP A 288 2.15 -29.09 1.39
N ASN A 289 1.40 -28.70 2.42
CA ASN A 289 0.80 -27.37 2.55
C ASN A 289 1.68 -26.38 3.33
N THR A 290 2.91 -26.73 3.73
CA THR A 290 3.75 -25.88 4.59
C THR A 290 4.16 -24.59 3.91
N GLY A 291 4.30 -24.60 2.58
CA GLY A 291 4.56 -23.40 1.77
C GLY A 291 3.43 -22.37 1.80
N LEU A 292 2.19 -22.80 2.10
CA LEU A 292 1.03 -21.91 2.27
C LEU A 292 0.68 -21.68 3.73
N MET A 293 0.73 -22.70 4.56
CA MET A 293 0.23 -22.63 5.93
C MET A 293 1.32 -22.26 6.92
N GLY A 294 2.59 -22.43 6.56
CA GLY A 294 3.70 -22.32 7.50
C GLY A 294 4.11 -23.66 8.08
N TYR A 295 5.17 -23.63 8.88
CA TYR A 295 5.75 -24.82 9.50
C TYR A 295 6.30 -24.51 10.88
N TRP A 296 6.35 -25.52 11.74
CA TRP A 296 7.10 -25.45 12.98
C TRP A 296 8.58 -25.65 12.67
N ASN A 297 9.41 -24.68 13.04
CA ASN A 297 10.85 -24.80 12.94
C ASN A 297 11.39 -25.37 14.27
N PRO A 298 11.90 -26.62 14.30
CA PRO A 298 12.38 -27.24 15.53
C PRO A 298 13.71 -26.65 16.03
N VAL A 299 14.43 -25.87 15.21
CA VAL A 299 15.69 -25.24 15.61
C VAL A 299 15.45 -23.93 16.35
N THR A 300 14.47 -23.15 15.89
CA THR A 300 14.11 -21.87 16.51
C THR A 300 12.96 -22.01 17.50
N GLU A 301 12.34 -23.19 17.57
CA GLU A 301 11.13 -23.45 18.36
C GLU A 301 10.01 -22.43 18.09
N GLU A 302 9.85 -22.07 16.82
CA GLU A 302 8.88 -21.07 16.39
C GLU A 302 8.04 -21.57 15.21
N TYR A 303 6.79 -21.12 15.15
CA TYR A 303 5.95 -21.33 13.98
C TYR A 303 6.21 -20.26 12.93
N VAL A 304 6.77 -20.66 11.80
CA VAL A 304 7.05 -19.78 10.67
C VAL A 304 5.77 -19.60 9.84
N ALA A 305 5.00 -18.55 10.16
CA ALA A 305 3.82 -18.18 9.40
C ALA A 305 4.19 -17.53 8.06
N THR A 306 3.66 -18.09 6.97
CA THR A 306 3.80 -17.60 5.58
C THR A 306 2.97 -16.34 5.32
N ARG A 307 3.24 -15.67 4.20
CA ARG A 307 2.43 -14.54 3.73
C ARG A 307 0.96 -14.92 3.56
N PHE A 308 0.69 -16.08 2.96
CA PHE A 308 -0.66 -16.58 2.76
C PHE A 308 -1.41 -16.83 4.09
N LEU A 309 -0.76 -17.47 5.08
CA LEU A 309 -1.40 -17.68 6.38
C LEU A 309 -1.71 -16.34 7.07
N ARG A 310 -0.76 -15.39 7.08
CA ARG A 310 -0.97 -14.07 7.68
C ARG A 310 -2.14 -13.33 7.01
N PHE A 311 -2.21 -13.37 5.69
CA PHE A 311 -3.32 -12.78 4.92
C PHE A 311 -4.67 -13.41 5.29
N LEU A 312 -4.73 -14.75 5.42
CA LEU A 312 -5.94 -15.44 5.86
C LEU A 312 -6.35 -15.09 7.29
N LEU A 313 -5.38 -14.94 8.20
CA LEU A 313 -5.66 -14.58 9.60
C LEU A 313 -6.20 -13.13 9.70
N ALA A 314 -5.57 -12.18 9.00
CA ALA A 314 -6.04 -10.80 8.92
C ALA A 314 -7.46 -10.73 8.32
N ALA A 315 -7.69 -11.46 7.21
CA ALA A 315 -9.01 -11.54 6.60
C ALA A 315 -10.04 -12.16 7.55
N ALA A 316 -9.68 -13.22 8.31
CA ALA A 316 -10.59 -13.85 9.26
C ALA A 316 -10.94 -12.94 10.46
N GLU A 317 -9.99 -12.14 10.92
CA GLU A 317 -10.18 -11.14 11.98
C GLU A 317 -11.13 -10.03 11.51
N GLU A 318 -10.89 -9.46 10.33
CA GLU A 318 -11.75 -8.44 9.71
C GLU A 318 -13.16 -8.99 9.43
N TYR A 319 -13.23 -10.22 8.94
CA TYR A 319 -14.47 -10.93 8.64
C TYR A 319 -15.29 -11.25 9.90
N GLY A 320 -14.69 -11.16 11.10
CA GLY A 320 -15.22 -11.47 12.42
C GLY A 320 -16.40 -10.64 12.93
N ARG A 321 -17.26 -10.07 12.06
CA ARG A 321 -18.55 -9.45 12.44
C ARG A 321 -19.75 -9.78 11.55
N THR A 322 -19.62 -10.44 10.39
CA THR A 322 -20.81 -10.73 9.55
C THR A 322 -20.64 -11.94 8.63
N ARG A 323 -21.54 -12.93 8.82
CA ARG A 323 -21.67 -14.22 8.11
C ARG A 323 -20.57 -15.26 8.43
N ILE A 324 -20.99 -16.49 8.77
CA ILE A 324 -20.09 -17.64 8.97
C ILE A 324 -20.29 -18.60 7.78
N PRO A 325 -19.33 -18.75 6.85
CA PRO A 325 -19.33 -19.87 5.92
C PRO A 325 -19.00 -21.15 6.70
N SER A 326 -19.72 -22.23 6.38
CA SER A 326 -19.63 -23.51 7.09
C SER A 326 -18.19 -24.04 7.19
N ARG A 327 -17.81 -24.36 8.43
CA ARG A 327 -16.52 -24.91 8.86
C ARG A 327 -16.16 -26.17 8.05
N SER A 328 -14.96 -26.24 7.47
CA SER A 328 -14.40 -27.55 7.11
C SER A 328 -14.02 -28.27 8.41
N GLU A 329 -14.64 -29.41 8.67
CA GLU A 329 -14.35 -30.26 9.84
C GLU A 329 -12.91 -30.78 9.80
N ASP A 330 -12.26 -30.79 8.64
CA ASP A 330 -10.92 -31.33 8.42
C ASP A 330 -9.81 -30.55 9.12
N LEU A 331 -9.84 -29.21 9.06
CA LEU A 331 -8.82 -28.37 9.70
C LEU A 331 -8.95 -28.40 11.24
N LYS A 332 -10.20 -28.39 11.72
CA LYS A 332 -10.49 -28.59 13.15
C LYS A 332 -10.08 -29.97 13.62
N GLY A 333 -10.28 -31.00 12.80
CA GLY A 333 -9.86 -32.36 13.06
C GLY A 333 -8.33 -32.52 13.09
N TYR A 334 -7.60 -31.77 12.27
CA TYR A 334 -6.14 -31.74 12.28
C TYR A 334 -5.58 -31.10 13.57
N ILE A 335 -6.11 -29.93 13.96
CA ILE A 335 -5.66 -29.21 15.17
C ILE A 335 -6.06 -29.96 16.45
N ARG A 336 -7.28 -30.49 16.53
CA ARG A 336 -7.75 -31.32 17.68
C ARG A 336 -6.90 -32.58 17.87
N ARG A 337 -6.49 -33.24 16.78
CA ARG A 337 -5.67 -34.47 16.86
C ARG A 337 -4.28 -34.26 17.43
N ARG A 338 -3.72 -33.05 17.34
CA ARG A 338 -2.34 -32.75 17.78
C ARG A 338 -2.24 -32.09 19.15
N LEU A 339 -3.25 -31.33 19.58
CA LEU A 339 -3.22 -30.55 20.82
C LEU A 339 -4.21 -31.04 21.89
N GLY A 340 -5.18 -31.89 21.53
CA GLY A 340 -6.29 -32.27 22.39
C GLY A 340 -7.31 -31.14 22.61
N GLU A 341 -8.56 -31.48 22.88
CA GLU A 341 -9.65 -30.50 22.99
C GLU A 341 -9.50 -29.56 24.20
N ALA A 342 -9.01 -30.10 25.32
CA ALA A 342 -8.66 -29.31 26.50
C ALA A 342 -7.48 -28.35 26.25
N GLY A 343 -6.47 -28.78 25.49
CA GLY A 343 -5.30 -27.96 25.14
C GLY A 343 -5.67 -26.79 24.24
N VAL A 344 -6.49 -27.05 23.20
CA VAL A 344 -6.97 -26.00 22.30
C VAL A 344 -7.85 -24.98 23.03
N GLN A 345 -8.76 -25.43 23.91
CA GLN A 345 -9.62 -24.50 24.65
C GLN A 345 -8.84 -23.68 25.68
N ALA A 346 -7.88 -24.29 26.38
CA ALA A 346 -7.00 -23.57 27.30
C ALA A 346 -6.09 -22.57 26.59
N GLN A 347 -5.66 -22.85 25.36
CA GLN A 347 -4.84 -21.94 24.55
C GLN A 347 -5.66 -20.73 24.09
N LEU A 348 -6.86 -20.98 23.55
CA LEU A 348 -7.76 -19.94 23.06
C LEU A 348 -8.31 -19.07 24.18
N GLN A 349 -8.55 -19.64 25.37
CA GLN A 349 -8.98 -18.87 26.53
C GLN A 349 -7.87 -17.98 27.07
N ARG A 350 -6.62 -18.48 27.17
CA ARG A 350 -5.46 -17.66 27.58
C ARG A 350 -5.18 -16.50 26.62
N HIS A 351 -5.28 -16.72 25.31
CA HIS A 351 -5.19 -15.61 24.35
C HIS A 351 -6.33 -14.61 24.52
N ARG A 352 -7.58 -15.06 24.72
CA ARG A 352 -8.72 -14.16 24.96
C ARG A 352 -8.57 -13.33 26.23
N ASP A 353 -8.16 -13.94 27.34
CA ASP A 353 -7.97 -13.26 28.62
C ASP A 353 -6.82 -12.23 28.55
N ALA A 354 -5.75 -12.57 27.83
CA ALA A 354 -4.62 -11.67 27.63
C ALA A 354 -4.95 -10.49 26.69
N LEU A 355 -5.75 -10.73 25.65
CA LEU A 355 -6.28 -9.66 24.79
C LEU A 355 -7.25 -8.74 25.56
N GLN A 356 -8.08 -9.30 26.45
CA GLN A 356 -9.00 -8.52 27.31
C GLN A 356 -8.28 -7.69 28.38
N ALA A 357 -7.17 -8.18 28.94
CA ALA A 357 -6.37 -7.46 29.91
C ALA A 357 -5.65 -6.23 29.32
N ILE A 358 -5.40 -6.23 27.99
CA ILE A 358 -4.74 -5.14 27.26
C ILE A 358 -5.73 -4.02 26.89
N GLY A 359 -6.99 -4.37 26.60
CA GLY A 359 -8.06 -3.42 26.26
C GLY A 359 -7.91 -2.74 24.89
N ASP A 360 -8.86 -1.86 24.53
CA ASP A 360 -8.99 -1.26 23.18
C ASP A 360 -8.05 -0.06 22.90
N ARG A 361 -6.78 -0.11 23.31
CA ARG A 361 -5.79 0.97 23.04
C ARG A 361 -4.73 0.53 22.05
N ASP A 362 -4.03 1.46 21.40
CA ASP A 362 -2.95 1.18 20.45
C ASP A 362 -1.86 0.27 21.04
N TRP A 363 -1.60 -0.85 20.36
CA TRP A 363 -0.81 -1.98 20.84
C TRP A 363 0.65 -1.79 20.44
N THR A 364 1.56 -1.89 21.41
CA THR A 364 3.00 -1.86 21.15
C THR A 364 3.57 -3.27 20.99
N ASP A 365 4.63 -3.42 20.19
CA ASP A 365 5.37 -4.68 20.00
C ASP A 365 5.87 -5.32 21.31
N ASN A 366 6.04 -4.54 22.37
CA ASN A 366 6.44 -5.04 23.68
C ASN A 366 5.25 -5.63 24.47
N GLN A 367 4.06 -5.04 24.33
CA GLN A 367 2.83 -5.59 24.92
C GLN A 367 2.40 -6.87 24.21
N LEU A 368 2.57 -6.90 22.89
CA LEU A 368 2.35 -8.11 22.09
C LEU A 368 3.38 -9.19 22.45
N ARG A 369 4.66 -8.84 22.66
CA ARG A 369 5.70 -9.79 23.08
C ARG A 369 5.38 -10.50 24.40
N HIS A 370 4.75 -9.84 25.37
CA HIS A 370 4.35 -10.49 26.63
C HIS A 370 3.31 -11.60 26.44
N LEU A 371 2.49 -11.58 25.38
CA LEU A 371 1.57 -12.68 25.02
C LEU A 371 2.32 -13.98 24.68
N TRP A 372 3.61 -13.85 24.35
CA TRP A 372 4.50 -14.91 23.88
C TRP A 372 5.73 -15.10 24.80
N GLN A 373 5.84 -14.41 25.95
CA GLN A 373 7.02 -14.50 26.83
C GLN A 373 7.03 -15.70 27.79
N ASP A 374 5.88 -16.25 28.18
CA ASP A 374 5.82 -17.52 28.92
C ASP A 374 6.20 -18.74 28.06
N TRP A 375 6.70 -18.50 26.85
CA TRP A 375 7.04 -19.48 25.82
C TRP A 375 8.55 -19.48 25.48
N TYR A 376 9.38 -18.79 26.28
CA TYR A 376 10.85 -18.87 26.26
C TYR A 376 11.39 -19.74 27.39
#